data_AF-A0A2H1JUE1-F1
#
_entry.id   AF-A0A2H1JUE1-F1
#
_cell.length_a   1.000
_cell.length_b   1.000
_cell.length_c   1.000
_cell.angle_alpha   90.00
_cell.angle_beta   90.00
_cell.angle_gamma   90.00
#
_symmetry.space_group_name_H-M   'P 1'
#
loop_
_entity.id
_entity.type
_entity.pdbx_description
1 polymer ?
#
loop_
_entity_poly.entity_id
_entity_poly.type
_entity_poly.pdbx_seq_one_letter_code
_entity_poly.pdbx_strand_id
1 'polypeptide(L)'
;MKPLSWEAAAAALLAVSAVVLFGVGTTFPPVRAFGYVPMLAALIIVWSVNRSFARDLSIIAACLALISAISVEADISWSNIARMGVVLSAVVTGPWLVTRYVFEDKTIQFPLRRGQPWSRLEWAWLVFVVVVAWAVLPQYFMRTEVYLNWPPLTNWSEIIRLFFGVNAVGIWDELFFICTVFALLRKHFSFWTANVFTTIIFVSFLWELGYRSIGPLLTIPFALV
;
A
#
# COMPACT_ATOMS: atom_id res chain seq x y z
N MET A 1 -3.10 -30.96 -4.40
CA MET A 1 -3.18 -29.55 -3.97
C MET A 1 -3.35 -29.56 -2.46
N LYS A 2 -2.43 -28.97 -1.68
CA LYS A 2 -2.65 -28.85 -0.22
C LYS A 2 -3.90 -27.97 0.00
N PRO A 3 -4.80 -28.32 0.94
CA PRO A 3 -5.92 -27.45 1.26
C PRO A 3 -5.37 -26.06 1.66
N LEU A 4 -6.04 -25.01 1.18
CA LEU A 4 -5.72 -23.64 1.56
C LEU A 4 -5.79 -23.55 3.09
N SER A 5 -4.71 -23.16 3.76
CA SER A 5 -4.74 -22.99 5.22
C SER A 5 -5.75 -21.90 5.56
N TRP A 6 -6.46 -22.03 6.68
CA TRP A 6 -7.40 -21.00 7.13
C TRP A 6 -6.74 -19.62 7.29
N GLU A 7 -5.45 -19.60 7.59
CA GLU A 7 -4.62 -18.39 7.62
C GLU A 7 -4.51 -17.76 6.23
N ALA A 8 -4.20 -18.56 5.19
CA ALA A 8 -4.15 -18.07 3.82
C ALA A 8 -5.54 -17.61 3.33
N ALA A 9 -6.61 -18.27 3.76
CA ALA A 9 -7.98 -17.84 3.49
C ALA A 9 -8.28 -16.46 4.14
N ALA A 10 -7.87 -16.25 5.40
CA ALA A 10 -8.02 -14.96 6.07
C ALA A 10 -7.20 -13.85 5.40
N ALA A 11 -5.95 -14.13 5.01
CA ALA A 11 -5.12 -13.19 4.26
C ALA A 11 -5.73 -12.85 2.89
N ALA A 12 -6.28 -13.85 2.19
CA ALA A 12 -6.98 -13.66 0.93
C ALA A 12 -8.25 -12.80 1.10
N LEU A 13 -9.02 -13.02 2.16
CA LEU A 13 -10.19 -12.18 2.47
C LEU A 13 -9.78 -10.73 2.76
N LEU A 14 -8.67 -10.50 3.47
CA LEU A 14 -8.15 -9.15 3.68
C LEU A 14 -7.66 -8.50 2.38
N ALA A 15 -7.02 -9.27 1.50
CA ALA A 15 -6.62 -8.78 0.18
C ALA A 15 -7.85 -8.45 -0.69
N VAL A 16 -8.90 -9.26 -0.67
CA VAL A 16 -10.19 -8.97 -1.31
C VAL A 16 -10.82 -7.71 -0.70
N SER A 17 -10.75 -7.54 0.61
CA SER A 17 -11.19 -6.32 1.28
C SER A 17 -10.48 -5.08 0.72
N ALA A 18 -9.16 -5.12 0.57
CA ALA A 18 -8.39 -4.02 -0.02
C ALA A 18 -8.84 -3.72 -1.46
N VAL A 19 -9.06 -4.74 -2.30
CA VAL A 19 -9.57 -4.58 -3.67
C VAL A 19 -10.95 -3.92 -3.68
N VAL A 20 -11.84 -4.29 -2.76
CA VAL A 20 -13.18 -3.69 -2.69
C VAL A 20 -13.13 -2.28 -2.10
N LEU A 21 -12.32 -2.01 -1.08
CA LEU A 21 -12.22 -0.70 -0.43
C LEU A 21 -11.56 0.36 -1.32
N PHE A 22 -10.48 0.00 -2.01
CA PHE A 22 -9.58 0.93 -2.68
C PHE A 22 -9.61 0.79 -4.21
N GLY A 23 -9.97 -0.38 -4.73
CA GLY A 23 -10.18 -0.62 -6.16
C GLY A 23 -11.62 -0.29 -6.56
N VAL A 24 -12.52 -1.24 -6.32
CA VAL A 24 -13.92 -1.19 -6.75
C VAL A 24 -14.68 -0.06 -6.08
N GLY A 25 -14.47 0.16 -4.78
CA GLY A 25 -15.14 1.19 -3.99
C GLY A 25 -14.80 2.62 -4.42
N THR A 26 -13.64 2.82 -5.03
CA THR A 26 -13.25 4.10 -5.64
C THR A 26 -14.05 4.37 -6.91
N THR A 27 -14.27 3.33 -7.74
CA THR A 27 -15.09 3.44 -8.96
C THR A 27 -16.58 3.49 -8.65
N PHE A 28 -17.01 2.78 -7.61
CA PHE A 28 -18.41 2.63 -7.20
C PHE A 28 -18.53 2.91 -5.69
N PRO A 29 -18.68 4.18 -5.27
CA PRO A 29 -18.76 4.54 -3.85
C PRO A 29 -19.79 3.77 -3.02
N PRO A 30 -21.00 3.41 -3.54
CA PRO A 30 -21.98 2.65 -2.77
C PRO A 30 -21.49 1.26 -2.32
N VAL A 31 -20.56 0.65 -3.07
CA VAL A 31 -20.04 -0.68 -2.73
C VAL A 31 -18.80 -0.65 -1.86
N ARG A 32 -18.21 0.52 -1.62
CA ARG A 32 -17.00 0.67 -0.78
C ARG A 32 -17.20 0.05 0.60
N ALA A 33 -18.37 0.27 1.22
CA ALA A 33 -18.70 -0.28 2.53
C ALA A 33 -18.73 -1.82 2.55
N PHE A 34 -18.98 -2.49 1.41
CA PHE A 34 -18.93 -3.96 1.35
C PHE A 34 -17.52 -4.49 1.53
N GLY A 35 -16.47 -3.66 1.36
CA GLY A 35 -15.09 -4.06 1.63
C GLY A 35 -14.82 -4.38 3.09
N TYR A 36 -15.63 -3.87 4.03
CA TYR A 36 -15.52 -4.23 5.45
C TYR A 36 -16.04 -5.64 5.75
N VAL A 37 -16.92 -6.21 4.92
CA VAL A 37 -17.46 -7.57 5.12
C VAL A 37 -16.35 -8.64 5.06
N PRO A 38 -15.54 -8.73 3.99
CA PRO A 38 -14.43 -9.68 3.96
C PRO A 38 -13.34 -9.33 4.98
N MET A 39 -13.16 -8.06 5.35
CA MET A 39 -12.25 -7.67 6.45
C MET A 39 -12.69 -8.29 7.78
N LEU A 40 -13.96 -8.12 8.16
CA LEU A 40 -14.50 -8.69 9.39
C LEU A 40 -14.46 -10.22 9.36
N ALA A 41 -14.78 -10.84 8.21
CA ALA A 41 -14.67 -12.28 8.04
C ALA A 41 -13.22 -12.78 8.23
N ALA A 42 -12.23 -12.07 7.65
CA ALA A 42 -10.81 -12.39 7.84
C ALA A 42 -10.42 -12.35 9.32
N LEU A 43 -10.86 -11.31 10.04
CA LEU A 43 -10.61 -11.18 11.47
C LEU A 43 -11.26 -12.29 12.29
N ILE A 44 -12.53 -12.62 12.02
CA ILE A 44 -13.23 -13.70 12.72
C ILE A 44 -12.52 -15.05 12.51
N ILE A 45 -12.13 -15.36 11.28
CA ILE A 45 -11.44 -16.61 10.95
C ILE A 45 -10.09 -16.67 11.67
N VAL A 46 -9.27 -15.63 11.56
CA VAL A 46 -7.92 -15.69 12.13
C VAL A 46 -7.94 -15.74 13.66
N TRP A 47 -8.85 -15.01 14.31
CA TRP A 47 -8.99 -15.05 15.78
C TRP A 47 -9.48 -16.41 16.29
N SER A 48 -10.17 -17.17 15.44
CA SER A 48 -10.64 -18.54 15.73
C SER A 48 -9.58 -19.62 15.48
N VAL A 49 -8.55 -19.32 14.69
CA VAL A 49 -7.57 -20.32 14.22
C VAL A 49 -6.18 -20.10 14.85
N ASN A 50 -5.64 -18.88 14.78
CA ASN A 50 -4.28 -18.58 15.21
C ASN A 50 -4.19 -17.19 15.84
N ARG A 51 -4.01 -17.13 17.17
CA ARG A 51 -3.91 -15.88 17.93
C ARG A 51 -2.69 -15.04 17.58
N SER A 52 -1.58 -15.67 17.18
CA SER A 52 -0.37 -14.94 16.79
C SER A 52 -0.59 -14.22 15.46
N PHE A 53 -1.10 -14.92 14.45
CA PHE A 53 -1.43 -14.30 13.17
C PHE A 53 -2.59 -13.30 13.30
N ALA A 54 -3.54 -13.55 14.22
CA ALA A 54 -4.66 -12.65 14.45
C ALA A 54 -4.23 -11.26 14.88
N ARG A 55 -3.23 -11.15 15.76
CA ARG A 55 -2.67 -9.86 16.19
C ARG A 55 -2.09 -9.07 15.02
N ASP A 56 -1.28 -9.74 14.21
CA ASP A 56 -0.60 -9.14 13.06
C ASP A 56 -1.61 -8.74 11.97
N LEU A 57 -2.58 -9.60 11.65
CA LEU A 57 -3.62 -9.32 10.67
C LEU A 57 -4.58 -8.22 11.14
N SER A 58 -4.89 -8.14 12.43
CA SER A 58 -5.67 -7.05 13.02
C SER A 58 -4.97 -5.70 12.89
N ILE A 59 -3.65 -5.63 13.03
CA ILE A 59 -2.89 -4.39 12.80
C ILE A 59 -3.05 -3.94 11.35
N ILE A 60 -2.86 -4.85 10.38
CA ILE A 60 -2.99 -4.53 8.95
C ILE A 60 -4.43 -4.06 8.66
N ALA A 61 -5.44 -4.81 9.11
CA ALA A 61 -6.85 -4.47 8.91
C ALA A 61 -7.21 -3.10 9.51
N ALA A 62 -6.72 -2.78 10.71
CA ALA A 62 -6.94 -1.48 11.34
C ALA A 62 -6.33 -0.33 10.53
N CYS A 63 -5.14 -0.53 9.95
CA CYS A 63 -4.50 0.46 9.08
C CYS A 63 -5.31 0.66 7.79
N LEU A 64 -5.73 -0.42 7.13
CA LEU A 64 -6.55 -0.32 5.93
C LEU A 64 -7.89 0.38 6.23
N ALA A 65 -8.53 0.05 7.36
CA ALA A 65 -9.75 0.72 7.80
C ALA A 65 -9.53 2.23 8.02
N LEU A 66 -8.41 2.62 8.64
CA LEU A 66 -8.07 4.02 8.88
C LEU A 66 -7.78 4.77 7.57
N ILE A 67 -7.07 4.15 6.64
CA ILE A 67 -6.82 4.72 5.29
C ILE A 67 -8.15 4.88 4.55
N SER A 68 -9.04 3.88 4.60
CA SER A 68 -10.33 3.95 3.92
C SER A 68 -11.31 4.99 4.48
N ALA A 69 -11.00 5.60 5.64
CA ALA A 69 -11.78 6.68 6.23
C ALA A 69 -11.51 8.04 5.56
N ILE A 70 -10.44 8.16 4.77
CA ILE A 70 -10.11 9.35 4.00
C ILE A 70 -10.15 9.05 2.51
N SER A 71 -10.24 10.09 1.68
CA SER A 71 -9.95 9.95 0.25
C SER A 71 -8.44 10.01 0.07
N VAL A 72 -7.88 9.03 -0.64
CA VAL A 72 -6.47 9.02 -1.06
C VAL A 72 -6.31 9.51 -2.50
N GLU A 73 -7.38 10.05 -3.09
CA GLU A 73 -7.29 10.70 -4.39
C GLU A 73 -6.28 11.84 -4.36
N ALA A 74 -5.64 12.06 -5.49
CA ALA A 74 -4.58 13.04 -5.67
C ALA A 74 -5.10 14.49 -5.62
N ASP A 75 -5.53 14.95 -4.43
CA ASP A 75 -5.85 16.34 -4.17
C ASP A 75 -4.71 17.01 -3.40
N ILE A 76 -4.18 18.09 -3.98
CA ILE A 76 -3.06 18.90 -3.47
C ILE A 76 -3.53 20.12 -2.64
N SER A 77 -4.81 20.17 -2.27
CA SER A 77 -5.33 21.15 -1.32
C SER A 77 -4.62 21.01 0.04
N TRP A 78 -4.34 22.14 0.70
CA TRP A 78 -3.62 22.14 1.98
C TRP A 78 -4.34 21.33 3.06
N SER A 79 -5.67 21.34 3.07
CA SER A 79 -6.49 20.55 3.97
C SER A 79 -6.32 19.05 3.71
N ASN A 80 -6.30 18.62 2.44
CA ASN A 80 -6.09 17.22 2.09
C ASN A 80 -4.66 16.77 2.42
N ILE A 81 -3.64 17.58 2.09
CA ILE A 81 -2.25 17.31 2.45
C ILE A 81 -2.10 17.11 3.97
N ALA A 82 -2.70 17.99 4.78
CA ALA A 82 -2.65 17.86 6.23
C ALA A 82 -3.38 16.60 6.72
N ARG A 83 -4.60 16.33 6.22
CA ARG A 83 -5.40 15.17 6.58
C ARG A 83 -4.70 13.86 6.22
N MET A 84 -4.24 13.75 4.98
CA MET A 84 -3.50 12.60 4.48
C MET A 84 -2.19 12.42 5.24
N GLY A 85 -1.42 13.50 5.44
CA GLY A 85 -0.18 13.45 6.23
C GLY A 85 -0.38 12.91 7.65
N VAL A 86 -1.46 13.31 8.34
CA VAL A 86 -1.80 12.80 9.68
C VAL A 86 -2.15 11.32 9.63
N VAL A 87 -3.04 10.90 8.73
CA VAL A 87 -3.47 9.50 8.63
C VAL A 87 -2.34 8.58 8.20
N LEU A 88 -1.58 8.95 7.17
CA LEU A 88 -0.43 8.20 6.68
C LEU A 88 0.66 8.07 7.76
N SER A 89 0.91 9.13 8.53
CA SER A 89 1.82 9.06 9.68
C SER A 89 1.29 8.13 10.77
N ALA A 90 -0.01 8.15 11.05
CA ALA A 90 -0.65 7.30 12.05
C ALA A 90 -0.59 5.81 11.69
N VAL A 91 -0.74 5.43 10.42
CA VAL A 91 -0.66 4.02 9.99
C VAL A 91 0.76 3.48 9.85
N VAL A 92 1.79 4.33 9.96
CA VAL A 92 3.18 3.89 10.10
C VAL A 92 3.58 3.85 11.57
N THR A 93 3.30 4.93 12.31
CA THR A 93 3.69 5.05 13.72
C THR A 93 2.85 4.17 14.63
N GLY A 94 1.54 4.04 14.38
CA GLY A 94 0.61 3.25 15.19
C GLY A 94 0.99 1.77 15.25
N PRO A 95 1.11 1.06 14.11
CA PRO A 95 1.60 -0.32 14.07
C PRO A 95 2.95 -0.50 14.74
N TRP A 96 3.88 0.41 14.48
CA TRP A 96 5.20 0.38 15.10
C TRP A 96 5.12 0.50 16.63
N LEU A 97 4.32 1.42 17.16
CA LEU A 97 4.11 1.57 18.60
C LEU A 97 3.43 0.33 19.21
N VAL A 98 2.35 -0.15 18.59
CA VAL A 98 1.58 -1.30 19.09
C VAL A 98 2.44 -2.57 19.12
N THR A 99 3.13 -2.87 18.01
CA THR A 99 4.00 -4.05 17.95
C THR A 99 5.15 -3.95 18.96
N ARG A 100 5.78 -2.78 19.08
CA ARG A 100 6.95 -2.58 19.93
C ARG A 100 6.64 -2.58 21.42
N TYR A 101 5.54 -1.95 21.84
CA TYR A 101 5.23 -1.68 23.25
C TYR A 101 4.09 -2.53 23.81
N VAL A 102 3.17 -3.03 22.98
CA VAL A 102 2.06 -3.88 23.44
C VAL A 102 2.38 -5.35 23.19
N PHE A 103 2.94 -5.68 22.02
CA PHE A 103 3.26 -7.07 21.66
C PHE A 103 4.72 -7.44 21.90
N GLU A 104 5.55 -6.48 22.30
CA GLU A 104 7.00 -6.63 22.52
C GLU A 104 7.75 -7.23 21.31
N ASP A 105 7.20 -7.06 20.12
CA ASP A 105 7.72 -7.56 18.85
C ASP A 105 8.50 -6.46 18.14
N LYS A 106 9.64 -6.81 17.52
CA LYS A 106 10.50 -5.90 16.76
C LYS A 106 10.47 -6.18 15.26
N THR A 107 9.42 -6.83 14.76
CA THR A 107 9.26 -7.17 13.34
C THR A 107 9.21 -5.91 12.47
N ILE A 108 8.47 -4.88 12.86
CA ILE A 108 8.42 -3.61 12.12
C ILE A 108 9.71 -2.84 12.39
N GLN A 109 10.58 -2.78 11.39
CA GLN A 109 11.83 -2.03 11.42
C GLN A 109 11.93 -1.15 10.19
N PHE A 110 12.37 0.09 10.40
CA PHE A 110 12.59 1.04 9.32
C PHE A 110 14.10 1.11 9.04
N PRO A 111 14.59 0.46 7.97
CA PRO A 111 16.01 0.43 7.68
C PRO A 111 16.48 1.83 7.29
N LEU A 112 17.55 2.29 7.94
CA LEU A 112 18.25 3.51 7.57
C LEU A 112 19.58 3.12 6.94
N ARG A 113 19.82 3.53 5.70
CA ARG A 113 21.13 3.35 5.04
C ARG A 113 22.15 4.27 5.74
N ARG A 114 22.85 3.74 6.75
CA ARG A 114 23.90 4.45 7.48
C ARG A 114 25.28 4.09 6.94
N GLY A 115 25.95 5.04 6.30
CA GLY A 115 27.37 4.96 5.94
C GLY A 115 27.75 3.96 4.85
N GLN A 116 26.78 3.34 4.16
CA GLN A 116 27.05 2.41 3.06
C GLN A 116 26.88 3.11 1.69
N PRO A 117 27.90 3.09 0.81
CA PRO A 117 27.78 3.62 -0.53
C PRO A 117 26.82 2.75 -1.36
N TRP A 118 26.21 3.35 -2.38
CA TRP A 118 25.32 2.62 -3.29
C TRP A 118 26.11 1.61 -4.12
N SER A 119 25.59 0.39 -4.21
CA SER A 119 26.19 -0.66 -5.04
C SER A 119 26.01 -0.35 -6.54
N ARG A 120 26.83 -0.97 -7.39
CA ARG A 120 26.69 -0.83 -8.86
C ARG A 120 25.32 -1.30 -9.35
N LEU A 121 24.76 -2.33 -8.72
CA LEU A 121 23.43 -2.84 -9.06
C LEU A 121 22.34 -1.84 -8.68
N GLU A 122 22.45 -1.17 -7.53
CA GLU A 122 21.49 -0.14 -7.12
C GLU A 122 21.52 1.08 -8.05
N TRP A 123 22.71 1.51 -8.48
CA TRP A 123 22.85 2.54 -9.50
C TRP A 123 22.27 2.11 -10.85
N ALA A 124 22.57 0.88 -11.29
CA ALA A 124 22.02 0.33 -12.53
C ALA A 124 20.49 0.24 -12.47
N TRP A 125 19.94 -0.17 -11.32
CA TRP A 125 18.51 -0.23 -11.08
C TRP A 125 17.88 1.16 -11.11
N LEU A 126 18.49 2.17 -10.48
CA LEU A 126 18.01 3.54 -10.53
C LEU A 126 17.95 4.06 -11.97
N VAL A 127 19.01 3.87 -12.75
CA VAL A 127 19.04 4.27 -14.17
C VAL A 127 17.96 3.52 -14.95
N PHE A 128 17.83 2.20 -14.74
CA PHE A 128 16.81 1.38 -15.39
C PHE A 128 15.40 1.90 -15.10
N VAL A 129 15.05 2.13 -13.83
CA VAL A 129 13.72 2.62 -13.43
C VAL A 129 13.44 4.00 -14.03
N VAL A 130 14.42 4.91 -14.04
CA VAL A 130 14.26 6.25 -14.65
C VAL A 130 13.99 6.14 -16.16
N VAL A 131 14.76 5.31 -16.87
CA VAL A 131 14.59 5.11 -18.32
C VAL A 131 13.24 4.47 -18.64
N VAL A 132 12.85 3.44 -17.89
CA VAL A 132 11.54 2.77 -18.05
C VAL A 132 10.41 3.73 -17.73
N ALA A 133 10.50 4.51 -16.65
CA ALA A 133 9.50 5.51 -16.29
C ALA A 133 9.34 6.56 -17.40
N TRP A 134 10.44 7.09 -17.93
CA TRP A 134 10.40 8.05 -19.04
C TRP A 134 9.80 7.47 -20.32
N ALA A 135 10.06 6.20 -20.62
CA ALA A 135 9.54 5.55 -21.83
C ALA A 135 8.07 5.13 -21.70
N VAL A 136 7.66 4.59 -20.54
CA VAL A 136 6.36 3.95 -20.33
C VAL A 136 5.32 4.94 -19.82
N LEU A 137 5.65 5.79 -18.85
CA LEU A 137 4.64 6.64 -18.20
C LEU A 137 3.98 7.60 -19.19
N PRO A 138 4.68 8.36 -20.06
CA PRO A 138 4.01 9.25 -21.01
C PRO A 138 3.01 8.51 -21.92
N GLN A 139 3.36 7.29 -22.36
CA GLN A 139 2.47 6.48 -23.19
C GLN A 139 1.24 6.01 -22.41
N TYR A 140 1.44 5.54 -21.17
CA TYR A 140 0.34 5.13 -20.29
C TYR A 140 -0.60 6.31 -20.02
N PHE A 141 -0.08 7.42 -19.51
CA PHE A 141 -0.88 8.59 -19.14
C PHE A 141 -1.69 9.12 -20.33
N MET A 142 -1.06 9.29 -21.50
CA MET A 142 -1.73 9.88 -22.67
C MET A 142 -2.70 8.91 -23.36
N ARG A 143 -2.38 7.61 -23.46
CA ARG A 143 -3.25 6.64 -24.16
C ARG A 143 -4.48 6.22 -23.36
N THR A 144 -4.40 6.25 -22.04
CA THR A 144 -5.50 5.84 -21.16
C THR A 144 -6.15 7.00 -20.42
N GLU A 145 -5.74 8.24 -20.71
CA GLU A 145 -6.23 9.48 -20.08
C GLU A 145 -6.13 9.49 -18.55
N VAL A 146 -5.24 8.67 -17.99
CA VAL A 146 -5.07 8.53 -16.52
C VAL A 146 -4.51 9.80 -15.89
N TYR A 147 -3.89 10.69 -16.68
CA TYR A 147 -3.48 12.01 -16.20
C TYR A 147 -4.65 12.83 -15.63
N LEU A 148 -5.89 12.55 -16.02
CA LEU A 148 -7.10 13.22 -15.50
C LEU A 148 -7.43 12.83 -14.06
N ASN A 149 -6.84 11.76 -13.51
CA ASN A 149 -6.98 11.41 -12.10
C ASN A 149 -6.12 12.32 -11.20
N TRP A 150 -5.24 13.14 -11.80
CA TRP A 150 -4.33 14.04 -11.11
C TRP A 150 -4.78 15.50 -11.28
N PRO A 151 -4.45 16.39 -10.33
CA PRO A 151 -4.91 17.76 -10.36
C PRO A 151 -4.19 18.50 -11.49
N PRO A 152 -4.88 19.41 -12.22
CA PRO A 152 -4.23 20.22 -13.24
C PRO A 152 -3.21 21.14 -12.58
N LEU A 153 -1.94 21.00 -12.97
CA LEU A 153 -0.85 21.82 -12.45
C LEU A 153 -0.74 23.09 -13.27
N THR A 154 -1.22 24.20 -12.71
CA THR A 154 -1.23 25.51 -13.40
C THR A 154 -0.20 26.47 -12.80
N ASN A 155 0.12 26.30 -11.52
CA ASN A 155 1.01 27.19 -10.78
C ASN A 155 2.26 26.50 -10.26
N TRP A 156 3.37 27.23 -10.14
CA TRP A 156 4.63 26.72 -9.57
C TRP A 156 4.46 26.15 -8.15
N SER A 157 3.60 26.74 -7.32
CA SER A 157 3.33 26.23 -5.98
C SER A 157 2.69 24.85 -5.98
N GLU A 158 1.85 24.54 -6.97
CA GLU A 158 1.19 23.24 -7.11
C GLU A 158 2.19 22.16 -7.52
N ILE A 159 3.10 22.50 -8.46
CA ILE A 159 4.19 21.62 -8.89
C ILE A 159 5.09 21.25 -7.71
N ILE A 160 5.47 22.23 -6.89
CA ILE A 160 6.33 21.99 -5.72
C ILE A 160 5.61 21.07 -4.70
N ARG A 161 4.33 21.32 -4.42
CA ARG A 161 3.54 20.48 -3.51
C ARG A 161 3.40 19.06 -4.03
N LEU A 162 3.13 18.88 -5.32
CA LEU A 162 3.04 17.56 -5.93
C LEU A 162 4.40 16.86 -5.88
N PHE A 163 5.50 17.54 -6.20
CA PHE A 163 6.84 16.98 -6.15
C PHE A 163 7.16 16.43 -4.75
N PHE A 164 7.01 17.25 -3.71
CA PHE A 164 7.26 16.78 -2.35
C PHE A 164 6.24 15.75 -1.87
N GLY A 165 4.96 15.90 -2.24
CA GLY A 165 3.89 14.98 -1.91
C GLY A 165 4.13 13.58 -2.46
N VAL A 166 4.44 13.46 -3.75
CA VAL A 166 4.72 12.16 -4.40
C VAL A 166 5.97 11.51 -3.81
N ASN A 167 7.04 12.28 -3.54
CA ASN A 167 8.23 11.72 -2.89
C ASN A 167 7.94 11.25 -1.45
N ALA A 168 7.15 12.01 -0.69
CA ALA A 168 6.77 11.63 0.67
C ALA A 168 5.89 10.37 0.67
N VAL A 169 4.93 10.28 -0.25
CA VAL A 169 4.08 9.09 -0.42
C VAL A 169 4.92 7.89 -0.87
N GLY A 170 5.89 8.06 -1.78
CA GLY A 170 6.77 6.97 -2.19
C GLY A 170 7.64 6.42 -1.04
N ILE A 171 8.10 7.29 -0.13
CA ILE A 171 8.77 6.84 1.10
C ILE A 171 7.76 6.12 2.01
N TRP A 172 6.55 6.66 2.15
CA TRP A 172 5.50 6.07 2.96
C TRP A 172 5.09 4.67 2.48
N ASP A 173 5.03 4.44 1.16
CA ASP A 173 4.71 3.14 0.57
C ASP A 173 5.68 2.05 1.04
N GLU A 174 6.99 2.36 1.07
CA GLU A 174 8.01 1.43 1.59
C GLU A 174 7.83 1.15 3.09
N LEU A 175 7.56 2.20 3.89
CA LEU A 175 7.38 2.07 5.34
C LEU A 175 6.13 1.26 5.69
N PHE A 176 5.06 1.43 4.92
CA PHE A 176 3.80 0.76 5.18
C PHE A 176 3.73 -0.61 4.52
N PHE A 177 3.86 -0.72 3.19
CA PHE A 177 3.65 -1.99 2.51
C PHE A 177 4.80 -2.97 2.75
N ILE A 178 6.06 -2.52 2.72
CA ILE A 178 7.20 -3.42 2.88
C ILE A 178 7.55 -3.60 4.36
N CYS A 179 7.84 -2.51 5.06
CA CYS A 179 8.31 -2.58 6.44
C CYS A 179 7.22 -2.97 7.46
N THR A 180 5.93 -2.84 7.10
CA THR A 180 4.81 -3.21 7.96
C THR A 180 4.02 -4.39 7.42
N VAL A 181 3.29 -4.24 6.30
CA VAL A 181 2.38 -5.29 5.79
C VAL A 181 3.14 -6.56 5.42
N PHE A 182 4.15 -6.47 4.56
CA PHE A 182 4.95 -7.61 4.14
C PHE A 182 5.69 -8.23 5.33
N ALA A 183 6.36 -7.42 6.15
CA ALA A 183 7.10 -7.90 7.32
C ALA A 183 6.20 -8.72 8.26
N LEU A 184 4.99 -8.24 8.57
CA LEU A 184 4.01 -8.94 9.39
C LEU A 184 3.49 -10.23 8.73
N LEU A 185 3.17 -10.20 7.43
CA LEU A 185 2.74 -11.39 6.69
C LEU A 185 3.87 -12.44 6.57
N ARG A 186 5.12 -12.00 6.45
CA ARG A 186 6.29 -12.86 6.25
C ARG A 186 6.60 -13.74 7.47
N LYS A 187 6.11 -13.36 8.66
CA LYS A 187 6.18 -14.19 9.88
C LYS A 187 5.37 -15.49 9.75
N HIS A 188 4.26 -15.45 9.01
CA HIS A 188 3.28 -16.54 8.94
C HIS A 188 3.33 -17.28 7.60
N PHE A 189 3.82 -16.62 6.55
CA PHE A 189 3.82 -17.17 5.21
C PHE A 189 5.21 -17.23 4.58
N SER A 190 5.32 -18.07 3.54
CA SER A 190 6.49 -18.05 2.64
C SER A 190 6.64 -16.68 1.99
N PHE A 191 7.85 -16.38 1.49
CA PHE A 191 8.16 -15.13 0.79
C PHE A 191 7.11 -14.80 -0.28
N TRP A 192 6.87 -15.74 -1.21
CA TRP A 192 5.96 -15.51 -2.34
C TRP A 192 4.52 -15.28 -1.90
N THR A 193 4.04 -16.04 -0.92
CA THR A 193 2.67 -15.88 -0.43
C THR A 193 2.48 -14.52 0.25
N ALA A 194 3.41 -14.11 1.13
CA ALA A 194 3.37 -12.80 1.76
C ALA A 194 3.49 -11.67 0.72
N ASN A 195 4.35 -11.84 -0.28
CA ASN A 195 4.59 -10.84 -1.32
C ASN A 195 3.37 -10.67 -2.23
N VAL A 196 2.72 -11.76 -2.65
CA VAL A 196 1.50 -11.69 -3.47
C VAL A 196 0.37 -10.97 -2.73
N PHE A 197 0.13 -11.28 -1.45
CA PHE A 197 -0.89 -10.57 -0.69
C PHE A 197 -0.55 -9.09 -0.50
N THR A 198 0.71 -8.77 -0.18
CA THR A 198 1.15 -7.38 -0.08
C THR A 198 0.98 -6.65 -1.41
N THR A 199 1.33 -7.28 -2.54
CA THR A 199 1.16 -6.75 -3.90
C THR A 199 -0.31 -6.44 -4.17
N ILE A 200 -1.24 -7.35 -3.86
CA ILE A 200 -2.67 -7.11 -4.07
C ILE A 200 -3.15 -5.90 -3.27
N ILE A 201 -2.75 -5.79 -1.99
CA ILE A 201 -3.14 -4.67 -1.12
C ILE A 201 -2.53 -3.35 -1.66
N PHE A 202 -1.25 -3.36 -2.00
CA PHE A 202 -0.53 -2.20 -2.54
C PHE A 202 -1.11 -1.70 -3.87
N VAL A 203 -1.34 -2.61 -4.82
CA VAL A 203 -1.90 -2.25 -6.14
C VAL A 203 -3.34 -1.76 -6.01
N SER A 204 -4.10 -2.29 -5.05
CA SER A 204 -5.45 -1.77 -4.73
C SER A 204 -5.38 -0.32 -4.22
N PHE A 205 -4.39 -0.01 -3.38
CA PHE A 205 -4.15 1.35 -2.90
C PHE A 205 -3.71 2.29 -4.04
N LEU A 206 -2.80 1.85 -4.92
CA LEU A 206 -2.39 2.64 -6.09
C LEU A 206 -3.55 2.96 -7.04
N TRP A 207 -4.55 2.09 -7.12
CA TRP A 207 -5.76 2.36 -7.88
C TRP A 207 -6.54 3.56 -7.33
N GLU A 208 -6.70 3.65 -6.00
CA GLU A 208 -7.34 4.80 -5.35
C GLU A 208 -6.55 6.08 -5.60
N LEU A 209 -5.22 5.98 -5.50
CA LEU A 209 -4.30 7.09 -5.69
C LEU A 209 -4.30 7.66 -7.12
N GLY A 210 -4.70 6.86 -8.11
CA GLY A 210 -4.93 7.33 -9.48
C GLY A 210 -4.36 6.45 -10.59
N TYR A 211 -3.65 5.36 -10.27
CA TYR A 211 -3.09 4.42 -11.26
C TYR A 211 -4.15 3.44 -11.79
N ARG A 212 -5.15 3.98 -12.49
CA ARG A 212 -6.31 3.25 -13.01
C ARG A 212 -6.05 2.64 -14.41
N SER A 213 -7.05 2.02 -15.02
CA SER A 213 -6.95 1.34 -16.33
C SER A 213 -5.93 0.19 -16.30
N ILE A 214 -4.93 0.16 -17.17
CA ILE A 214 -3.85 -0.85 -17.19
C ILE A 214 -2.81 -0.64 -16.08
N GLY A 215 -3.00 0.33 -15.17
CA GLY A 215 -2.10 0.63 -14.06
C GLY A 215 -1.65 -0.61 -13.27
N PRO A 216 -2.57 -1.51 -12.84
CA PRO A 216 -2.20 -2.76 -12.18
C PRO A 216 -1.22 -3.62 -13.00
N LEU A 217 -1.41 -3.71 -14.32
CA LEU A 217 -0.50 -4.49 -15.18
C LEU A 217 0.91 -3.89 -15.22
N LEU A 218 1.01 -2.57 -15.08
CA LEU A 218 2.30 -1.86 -15.03
C LEU A 218 2.96 -1.97 -13.66
N THR A 219 2.19 -1.95 -12.56
CA THR A 219 2.72 -1.87 -11.20
C THR A 219 3.00 -3.23 -10.56
N ILE A 220 2.22 -4.26 -10.89
CA ILE A 220 2.40 -5.63 -10.34
C ILE A 220 3.82 -6.17 -10.52
N PRO A 221 4.47 -6.07 -11.71
CA PRO A 221 5.83 -6.57 -11.88
C PRO A 221 6.84 -5.91 -10.95
N PHE A 222 6.68 -4.62 -10.66
CA PHE A 222 7.56 -3.90 -9.73
C PHE A 222 7.22 -4.20 -8.27
N ALA A 223 5.95 -4.38 -7.94
CA ALA A 223 5.51 -4.73 -6.60
C ALA A 223 5.96 -6.14 -6.16
N LEU A 224 6.23 -7.03 -7.12
CA LEU A 224 6.67 -8.40 -6.87
C LEU A 224 8.19 -8.55 -6.68
N VAL A 225 8.98 -7.53 -6.98
CA VAL A 225 10.46 -7.57 -6.96
C VAL A 225 10.98 -6.74 -5.81
#